data_AF-A0A136ME39-F1
#
_entry.id   AF-A0A136ME39-F1
#
_cell.length_a   1.000
_cell.length_b   1.000
_cell.length_c   1.000
_cell.angle_alpha   90.00
_cell.angle_beta   90.00
_cell.angle_gamma   90.00
#
_symmetry.space_group_name_H-M   'P 1'
#
loop_
_entity.id
_entity.type
_entity.pdbx_description
1 polymer ?
#
loop_
_entity_poly.entity_id
_entity_poly.type
_entity_poly.pdbx_seq_one_letter_code
_entity_poly.pdbx_strand_id
1 'polypeptide(L)' 'MSQLRIAIQKSGRLQEDSLKLLKESGLQFSNGRDQLKAQVGNLPIELLFLRDDDIPQYVEDRVADIGIVGEKRVG' A
#
# COMPACT_ATOMS: atom_id res chain seq x y z
N MET A 1 -16.49 2.63 12.76
CA MET A 1 -16.18 2.16 11.39
C MET A 1 -14.72 1.72 11.40
N SER A 2 -14.40 0.54 10.85
CA SER A 2 -13.00 0.11 10.70
C SER A 2 -12.38 0.82 9.50
N GLN A 3 -11.14 1.30 9.67
CA GLN A 3 -10.35 1.91 8.61
C GLN A 3 -9.78 0.79 7.73
N LEU A 4 -9.93 0.91 6.40
CA LEU A 4 -9.37 -0.05 5.44
C LEU A 4 -7.86 0.19 5.31
N ARG A 5 -7.04 -0.86 5.39
CA ARG A 5 -5.59 -0.78 5.28
C ARG A 5 -5.11 -1.45 4.01
N ILE A 6 -4.40 -0.69 3.18
CA ILE A 6 -3.82 -1.16 1.92
C ILE A 6 -2.30 -1.17 2.07
N ALA A 7 -1.70 -2.36 2.01
CA ALA A 7 -0.26 -2.54 1.99
C ALA A 7 0.30 -2.38 0.56
N ILE A 8 1.32 -1.55 0.42
CA ILE A 8 2.04 -1.29 -0.83
C ILE A 8 3.55 -1.33 -0.60
N GLN A 9 4.31 -1.61 -1.66
CA GLN A 9 5.76 -1.63 -1.58
C GLN A 9 6.32 -0.26 -1.15
N LYS A 10 7.34 -0.27 -0.30
CA LYS A 10 7.93 0.93 0.31
C LYS A 10 8.76 1.77 -0.65
N SER A 11 9.29 1.18 -1.71
CA SER A 11 10.18 1.85 -2.66
C SER A 11 10.20 1.17 -4.03
N GLY A 12 10.66 1.91 -5.05
CA GLY A 12 10.88 1.40 -6.40
C GLY A 12 9.65 1.50 -7.31
N ARG A 13 9.76 0.93 -8.52
CA ARG A 13 8.76 1.12 -9.59
C ARG A 13 7.35 0.69 -9.20
N LEU A 14 7.20 -0.45 -8.52
CA LEU A 14 5.89 -0.92 -8.09
C LEU A 14 5.21 0.05 -7.12
N GLN A 15 5.98 0.71 -6.24
CA GLN A 15 5.43 1.76 -5.39
C GLN A 15 4.91 2.92 -6.24
N GLU A 16 5.73 3.44 -7.15
CA GLU A 16 5.38 4.59 -8.00
C GLU A 16 4.10 4.32 -8.79
N ASP A 17 4.02 3.16 -9.44
CA ASP A 17 2.86 2.73 -10.21
C ASP A 17 1.63 2.51 -9.33
N SER A 18 1.79 1.90 -8.14
CA SER A 18 0.70 1.71 -7.18
C SER A 18 0.14 3.04 -6.68
N LEU A 19 1.01 3.98 -6.32
CA LEU A 19 0.58 5.30 -5.86
C LEU A 19 -0.12 6.09 -6.96
N LYS A 20 0.35 5.97 -8.20
CA LYS A 20 -0.31 6.56 -9.36
C LYS A 20 -1.71 5.96 -9.56
N LEU A 21 -1.83 4.64 -9.57
CA LEU A 21 -3.11 3.94 -9.70
C LEU A 21 -4.12 4.35 -8.62
N LEU A 22 -3.67 4.43 -7.36
CA LEU A 22 -4.54 4.83 -6.24
C LEU A 22 -5.01 6.29 -6.39
N LYS A 23 -4.15 7.19 -6.85
CA LYS A 23 -4.53 8.58 -7.15
C LYS A 23 -5.52 8.66 -8.31
N GLU A 24 -5.30 7.91 -9.38
CA GLU A 24 -6.21 7.83 -10.53
C GLU A 24 -7.57 7.21 -10.15
N SER A 25 -7.59 6.38 -9.10
CA SER A 25 -8.80 5.83 -8.49
C SER A 25 -9.53 6.83 -7.57
N GLY A 26 -9.02 8.06 -7.42
CA GLY A 26 -9.65 9.13 -6.65
C GLY A 26 -9.24 9.22 -5.18
N LEU A 27 -8.23 8.46 -4.73
CA LEU A 27 -7.71 8.58 -3.36
C LEU A 27 -6.80 9.80 -3.24
N GLN A 28 -7.10 10.66 -2.27
CA GLN A 28 -6.33 11.87 -2.00
C GLN A 28 -5.43 11.64 -0.79
N PHE A 29 -4.12 11.54 -1.03
CA PHE A 29 -3.13 11.37 0.03
C PHE A 29 -1.83 12.07 -0.34
N SER A 30 -1.08 12.48 0.68
CA SER A 30 0.31 12.91 0.53
C SER A 30 1.24 11.78 0.98
N ASN A 31 2.31 11.58 0.22
CA ASN A 31 3.42 10.71 0.57
C ASN A 31 4.63 11.63 0.74
N GLY A 32 5.19 11.66 1.95
CA GLY A 32 6.49 12.27 2.23
C GLY A 32 7.58 11.21 2.34
N ARG A 33 8.83 11.65 2.21
CA ARG A 33 10.01 10.77 2.23
C ARG A 33 10.05 9.93 3.52
N ASP A 34 10.33 8.64 3.37
CA ASP A 34 10.53 7.66 4.46
C ASP A 34 9.35 7.43 5.40
N GLN A 35 8.13 7.80 5.02
CA GLN A 35 6.95 7.46 5.81
C GLN A 35 6.65 5.95 5.78
N LEU A 36 6.27 5.40 6.93
CA LEU A 36 5.82 4.00 7.07
C LEU A 36 4.35 3.82 6.74
N LYS A 37 3.57 4.91 6.79
CA LYS A 37 2.15 4.92 6.47
C LYS A 37 1.67 6.30 6.01
N ALA A 38 0.59 6.35 5.26
CA ALA A 38 -0.09 7.58 4.84
C ALA A 38 -1.61 7.46 4.99
N GLN A 39 -2.25 8.51 5.48
CA GLN A 39 -3.71 8.55 5.58
C GLN A 39 -4.32 9.13 4.31
N VAL A 40 -5.41 8.53 3.83
CA VAL A 40 -6.22 9.07 2.74
C VAL A 40 -7.17 10.12 3.33
N GLY A 41 -7.13 11.34 2.80
CA GLY A 41 -7.86 12.49 3.33
C GLY A 41 -9.36 12.48 3.04
N ASN A 42 -9.80 11.77 1.99
CA ASN A 42 -11.20 11.76 1.54
C ASN A 42 -11.97 10.46 1.82
N LEU A 43 -11.30 9.43 2.35
CA LEU A 43 -11.88 8.11 2.63
C LEU A 43 -11.24 7.51 3.89
N PRO A 44 -11.91 6.61 4.64
CA PRO A 44 -11.35 5.94 5.81
C PRO A 44 -10.36 4.84 5.41
N ILE A 45 -9.25 5.23 4.77
CA ILE A 45 -8.21 4.34 4.24
C ILE A 45 -6.84 4.74 4.80
N GLU A 46 -6.04 3.75 5.20
CA GLU A 46 -4.61 3.88 5.51
C GLU A 46 -3.78 3.15 4.45
N LEU A 47 -2.73 3.78 3.94
CA LEU A 47 -1.70 3.13 3.14
C LEU A 47 -0.56 2.72 4.07
N LEU A 48 -0.10 1.47 3.97
CA LEU A 48 1.05 0.94 4.69
C LEU A 48 2.20 0.70 3.71
N PHE A 49 3.39 1.22 4.01
CA PHE A 49 4.57 1.07 3.16
C PHE A 49 5.49 -0.02 3.69
N LEU A 50 5.51 -1.17 3.03
CA LEU A 50 6.19 -2.39 3.49
C LEU A 50 7.26 -2.87 2.50
N ARG A 51 8.14 -3.78 2.92
CA ARG A 51 8.96 -4.53 1.95
C ARG A 51 8.04 -5.46 1.16
N ASP A 52 8.41 -5.75 -0.08
CA ASP A 52 7.66 -6.64 -0.96
C ASP A 52 7.40 -8.01 -0.33
N ASP A 53 8.43 -8.60 0.30
CA ASP A 53 8.34 -9.90 0.97
C ASP A 53 7.45 -9.89 2.22
N ASP A 54 7.24 -8.72 2.86
CA ASP A 54 6.44 -8.60 4.09
C ASP A 54 4.93 -8.48 3.79
N ILE A 55 4.54 -8.01 2.59
CA ILE A 55 3.14 -7.72 2.25
C ILE A 55 2.22 -8.95 2.38
N PRO A 56 2.58 -10.15 1.87
CA PRO A 56 1.72 -11.33 2.01
C PRO A 56 1.44 -11.69 3.48
N GLN A 57 2.46 -11.67 4.33
CA GLN A 57 2.32 -11.97 5.75
C GLN A 57 1.43 -10.94 6.45
N TYR A 58 1.54 -9.66 6.11
CA TYR A 58 0.71 -8.60 6.70
C TYR A 58 -0.78 -8.76 6.37
N VAL A 59 -1.10 -9.30 5.20
CA VAL A 59 -2.47 -9.63 4.81
C VAL A 59 -2.94 -10.89 5.55
N GLU A 60 -2.10 -11.92 5.63
CA GLU A 60 -2.39 -13.16 6.37
C GLU A 60 -2.68 -12.90 7.86
N ASP A 61 -1.85 -12.06 8.49
CA ASP A 61 -1.96 -11.67 9.90
C ASP A 61 -3.07 -10.64 10.16
N ARG A 62 -3.80 -10.19 9.13
CA ARG A 62 -4.83 -9.14 9.19
C ARG A 62 -4.33 -7.80 9.72
N VAL A 63 -3.03 -7.51 9.56
CA VAL A 63 -2.47 -6.18 9.79
C VAL A 63 -2.91 -5.24 8.68
N ALA A 64 -2.89 -5.73 7.43
CA ALA A 64 -3.46 -5.10 6.26
C ALA A 64 -4.69 -5.88 5.77
N ASP A 65 -5.65 -5.19 5.14
CA ASP A 65 -6.82 -5.83 4.55
C ASP A 65 -6.56 -6.26 3.10
N ILE A 66 -5.74 -5.49 2.37
CA ILE A 66 -5.39 -5.70 0.96
C ILE A 66 -3.90 -5.42 0.77
N GLY A 67 -3.23 -6.15 -0.12
CA GLY A 67 -1.83 -5.92 -0.49
C GLY A 67 -1.61 -5.87 -2.00
N ILE A 68 -0.74 -4.97 -2.47
CA ILE A 68 -0.26 -4.93 -3.86
C ILE A 68 1.16 -5.51 -3.92
N VAL A 69 1.32 -6.63 -4.61
CA VAL A 69 2.61 -7.32 -4.78
C VAL A 69 2.94 -7.53 -6.26
N GLY A 70 4.23 -7.56 -6.58
CA GLY A 70 4.69 -7.92 -7.91
C GLY A 70 4.66 -9.42 -8.12
N GLU A 71 4.34 -9.86 -9.33
CA GLU A 71 4.43 -11.28 -9.69
C GLU A 71 5.88 -11.76 -9.56
N LYS A 72 6.11 -12.74 -8.67
CA LYS A 72 7.38 -13.46 -8.64
C LYS A 72 7.35 -14.54 -9.72
N ARG A 73 8.11 -14.34 -10.80
CA ARG A 73 8.37 -15.41 -11.77
C ARG A 73 9.27 -16.45 -11.10
N VAL A 74 8.71 -17.61 -10.77
CA VAL A 74 9.48 -18.81 -10.46
C VAL A 74 9.77 -19.47 -11.81
N GLY A 75 11.05 -19.53 -12.18
CA GLY A 75 11.51 -20.17 -13.41
C GLY A 75 11.53 -21.69 -13.27
#